data_AF-A0A7H8QS55-F1
#
_entry.id   AF-A0A7H8QS55-F1
#
_cell.length_a   1.000
_cell.length_b   1.000
_cell.length_c   1.000
_cell.angle_alpha   90.00
_cell.angle_beta   90.00
_cell.angle_gamma   90.00
#
_symmetry.space_group_name_H-M   'P 1'
#
loop_
_entity.id
_entity.type
_entity.pdbx_description
1 polymer ?
#
loop_
_entity_poly.entity_id
_entity_poly.type
_entity_poly.pdbx_seq_one_letter_code
_entity_poly.pdbx_strand_id
1 'polypeptide(L)'
;MGNHKGDHSQRRTAQFCTQRCLLGLQTGGALDDLCPNVEHHRRGQNDLTLHRISAEGLVILLKNDLDENINRCIPFGGSGSYGAPFKLTCMEYGYTVVGKGTISRLWEEVSREVEVYRILQKAQGLAVPVFLGTIDLAKNVLWSKELGRALIIDFRRFTLNRRRVVAE
;
A
#
# COMPACT_ATOMS: atom_id res chain seq x y z
N MET A 1 19.68 -5.55 -21.74
CA MET A 1 18.74 -4.42 -21.95
C MET A 1 17.33 -4.97 -22.07
N GLY A 2 16.43 -4.76 -21.11
CA GLY A 2 15.08 -5.33 -21.20
C GLY A 2 14.04 -4.65 -20.31
N ASN A 3 12.91 -4.30 -20.93
CA ASN A 3 11.57 -4.13 -20.35
C ASN A 3 11.25 -3.08 -19.27
N HIS A 4 12.21 -2.26 -18.79
CA HIS A 4 11.91 -1.25 -17.76
C HIS A 4 10.79 -0.25 -18.12
N LYS A 5 10.65 0.11 -19.41
CA LYS A 5 9.58 1.02 -19.86
C LYS A 5 8.18 0.40 -19.81
N GLY A 6 8.08 -0.93 -20.01
CA GLY A 6 6.81 -1.66 -19.98
C GLY A 6 6.31 -1.93 -18.55
N ASP A 7 7.22 -2.28 -17.64
CA ASP A 7 6.90 -2.46 -16.22
C ASP A 7 6.39 -1.15 -15.58
N HIS A 8 7.09 -0.04 -15.83
CA HIS A 8 6.72 1.25 -15.26
C HIS A 8 5.38 1.78 -15.76
N SER A 9 5.03 1.54 -17.03
CA SER A 9 3.74 1.91 -17.60
C SER A 9 2.62 1.04 -17.03
N GLN A 10 2.86 -0.27 -16.88
CA GLN A 10 1.90 -1.20 -16.28
C GLN A 10 1.59 -0.84 -14.82
N ARG A 11 2.60 -0.47 -14.03
CA ARG A 11 2.43 -0.01 -12.65
C ARG A 11 1.61 1.28 -12.55
N ARG A 12 1.77 2.20 -13.52
CA ARG A 12 0.97 3.43 -13.57
C ARG A 12 -0.51 3.13 -13.84
N THR A 13 -0.80 2.24 -14.78
CA THR A 13 -2.16 1.89 -15.20
C THR A 13 -2.85 0.90 -14.26
N ALA A 14 -2.10 0.16 -13.44
CA ALA A 14 -2.65 -0.75 -12.45
C ALA A 14 -3.68 -0.08 -11.54
N GLN A 15 -4.84 -0.70 -11.39
CA GLN A 15 -5.92 -0.21 -10.53
C GLN A 15 -5.67 -0.65 -9.10
N PHE A 16 -6.07 0.16 -8.12
CA PHE A 16 -5.96 -0.22 -6.71
C PHE A 16 -6.91 -1.38 -6.38
N CYS A 17 -6.45 -2.29 -5.53
CA CYS A 17 -7.29 -3.34 -4.96
C CYS A 17 -8.44 -2.72 -4.14
N THR A 18 -9.55 -3.44 -3.99
CA THR A 18 -10.63 -2.97 -3.12
C THR A 18 -10.25 -3.17 -1.65
N GLN A 19 -10.79 -2.32 -0.78
CA GLN A 19 -10.67 -2.47 0.68
C GLN A 19 -11.12 -3.85 1.16
N ARG A 20 -12.22 -4.37 0.60
CA ARG A 20 -12.75 -5.70 0.94
C ARG A 20 -11.78 -6.81 0.55
N CYS A 21 -11.13 -6.71 -0.61
CA CYS A 21 -10.09 -7.66 -1.02
C CYS A 21 -8.88 -7.61 -0.09
N LEU A 22 -8.43 -6.40 0.30
CA LEU A 22 -7.28 -6.24 1.18
C LEU A 22 -7.60 -6.66 2.63
N LEU A 23 -8.84 -6.47 3.09
CA LEU A 23 -9.29 -6.97 4.37
C LEU A 23 -9.29 -8.50 4.37
N GLY A 24 -9.81 -9.13 3.31
CA GLY A 24 -9.71 -10.58 3.12
C GLY A 24 -8.26 -11.07 3.17
N LEU A 25 -7.35 -10.39 2.47
CA LEU A 25 -5.91 -10.70 2.53
C LEU A 25 -5.35 -10.58 3.96
N GLN A 26 -5.73 -9.53 4.70
CA GLN A 26 -5.24 -9.26 6.06
C GLN A 26 -5.76 -10.27 7.09
N THR A 27 -6.99 -10.75 6.93
CA THR A 27 -7.65 -11.67 7.88
C THR A 27 -7.60 -13.14 7.45
N GLY A 28 -7.02 -13.45 6.28
CA GLY A 28 -7.06 -14.79 5.70
C GLY A 28 -8.45 -15.18 5.16
N GLY A 29 -9.30 -14.19 4.88
CA GLY A 29 -10.63 -14.37 4.30
C GLY A 29 -10.61 -14.56 2.78
N ALA A 30 -11.79 -14.41 2.17
CA ALA A 30 -11.99 -14.61 0.74
C ALA A 30 -11.64 -13.36 -0.10
N LEU A 31 -11.34 -13.61 -1.37
CA LEU A 31 -11.19 -12.60 -2.40
C LEU A 31 -12.49 -11.82 -2.62
N ASP A 32 -12.35 -10.56 -3.03
CA ASP A 32 -13.46 -9.74 -3.51
C ASP A 32 -13.60 -9.88 -5.03
N ASP A 33 -14.69 -10.50 -5.50
CA ASP A 33 -15.02 -10.60 -6.93
C ASP A 33 -15.13 -9.27 -7.67
N LEU A 34 -15.34 -8.16 -6.94
CA LEU A 34 -15.41 -6.80 -7.49
C LEU A 34 -14.04 -6.11 -7.49
N CYS A 35 -12.97 -6.77 -7.03
CA CYS A 35 -11.63 -6.24 -7.12
C CYS A 35 -11.20 -6.20 -8.60
N PRO A 36 -10.75 -5.04 -9.12
CA PRO A 36 -10.33 -4.94 -10.52
C PRO A 36 -9.13 -5.84 -10.87
N ASN A 37 -8.43 -6.34 -9.86
CA ASN A 37 -7.27 -7.22 -10.00
C ASN A 37 -7.58 -8.67 -9.62
N VAL A 38 -8.86 -9.05 -9.38
CA VAL A 38 -9.23 -10.36 -8.83
C VAL A 38 -8.72 -11.54 -9.67
N GLU A 39 -8.76 -11.41 -11.00
CA GLU A 39 -8.23 -12.42 -11.91
C GLU A 39 -6.72 -12.62 -11.79
N HIS A 40 -5.98 -11.56 -11.44
CA HIS A 40 -4.56 -11.68 -11.15
C HIS A 40 -4.32 -12.38 -9.81
N HIS A 41 -5.15 -12.13 -8.80
CA HIS A 41 -5.03 -12.76 -7.48
C HIS A 41 -5.23 -14.28 -7.53
N ARG A 42 -6.14 -14.75 -8.39
CA ARG A 42 -6.54 -16.16 -8.55
C ARG A 42 -5.66 -16.94 -9.52
N ARG A 43 -4.77 -16.26 -10.24
CA ARG A 43 -4.04 -16.84 -11.35
C ARG A 43 -3.22 -18.04 -10.90
N GLY A 44 -3.50 -19.20 -11.51
CA GLY A 44 -2.80 -20.45 -11.22
C GLY A 44 -3.23 -21.14 -9.92
N GLN A 45 -4.38 -20.79 -9.35
CA GLN A 45 -4.99 -21.51 -8.22
C GLN A 45 -6.14 -22.41 -8.66
N ASN A 46 -6.31 -23.53 -7.94
CA ASN A 46 -7.48 -24.40 -8.06
C ASN A 46 -8.68 -23.85 -7.28
N ASP A 47 -8.42 -23.27 -6.10
CA ASP A 47 -9.43 -22.56 -5.31
C ASP A 47 -9.40 -21.07 -5.68
N LEU A 48 -10.43 -20.63 -6.40
CA LEU A 48 -10.57 -19.25 -6.85
C LEU A 48 -11.09 -18.32 -5.75
N THR A 49 -11.43 -18.82 -4.57
CA THR A 49 -12.00 -17.99 -3.50
C THR A 49 -10.95 -17.40 -2.57
N LEU A 50 -9.74 -17.98 -2.55
CA LEU A 50 -8.70 -17.66 -1.56
C LEU A 50 -7.55 -16.85 -2.15
N HIS A 51 -6.86 -16.11 -1.28
CA HIS A 51 -5.63 -15.42 -1.64
C HIS A 51 -4.46 -16.42 -1.73
N ARG A 52 -3.64 -16.33 -2.79
CA ARG A 52 -2.42 -17.14 -2.94
C ARG A 52 -1.28 -16.75 -2.00
N ILE A 53 -1.34 -15.57 -1.41
CA ILE A 53 -0.30 -15.00 -0.55
C ILE A 53 -0.93 -14.44 0.71
N SER A 54 -0.19 -14.40 1.82
CA SER A 54 -0.59 -13.69 3.03
C SER A 54 -0.32 -12.19 2.91
N ALA A 55 -0.95 -11.39 3.76
CA ALA A 55 -0.62 -9.96 3.88
C ALA A 55 0.87 -9.74 4.22
N GLU A 56 1.45 -10.54 5.12
CA GLU A 56 2.86 -10.48 5.47
C GLU A 56 3.76 -10.79 4.27
N GLY A 57 3.46 -11.85 3.51
CA GLY A 57 4.18 -12.20 2.29
C GLY A 57 4.14 -11.08 1.26
N LEU A 58 2.97 -10.43 1.09
CA LEU A 58 2.84 -9.27 0.22
C LEU A 58 3.75 -8.12 0.66
N VAL A 59 3.77 -7.78 1.96
CA VAL A 59 4.62 -6.71 2.50
C VAL A 59 6.11 -7.02 2.27
N ILE A 60 6.53 -8.27 2.45
CA ILE A 60 7.91 -8.71 2.17
C ILE A 60 8.25 -8.53 0.69
N LEU A 61 7.38 -8.95 -0.22
CA LEU A 61 7.60 -8.79 -1.66
C LEU A 61 7.68 -7.31 -2.06
N LEU A 62 6.79 -6.47 -1.54
CA LEU A 62 6.81 -5.03 -1.78
C LEU A 62 8.09 -4.38 -1.24
N LYS A 63 8.56 -4.82 -0.06
CA LYS A 63 9.83 -4.36 0.50
C LYS A 63 11.00 -4.71 -0.42
N ASN A 64 11.07 -5.95 -0.87
CA ASN A 64 12.14 -6.40 -1.76
C ASN A 64 12.12 -5.62 -3.09
N ASP A 65 10.93 -5.38 -3.66
CA ASP A 65 10.76 -4.57 -4.87
C ASP A 65 11.27 -3.13 -4.69
N LEU A 66 11.00 -2.53 -3.52
CA LEU A 66 11.46 -1.18 -3.18
C LEU A 66 12.97 -1.11 -2.89
N ASP A 67 13.52 -2.10 -2.20
CA ASP A 67 14.95 -2.19 -1.92
C ASP A 67 15.76 -2.44 -3.19
N GLU A 68 15.20 -3.15 -4.17
CA GLU A 68 15.82 -3.37 -5.49
C GLU A 68 15.75 -2.10 -6.34
N ASN A 69 14.57 -1.49 -6.48
CA ASN A 69 14.38 -0.30 -7.30
C ASN A 69 13.21 0.56 -6.84
N ILE A 70 13.52 1.62 -6.09
CA ILE A 70 12.51 2.59 -5.63
C ILE A 70 11.66 3.19 -6.76
N ASN A 71 12.19 3.30 -7.98
CA ASN A 71 11.46 3.92 -9.08
C ASN A 71 10.23 3.11 -9.49
N ARG A 72 10.12 1.86 -9.01
CA ARG A 72 8.94 1.02 -9.20
C ARG A 72 7.72 1.48 -8.38
N CYS A 73 7.87 2.41 -7.43
CA CYS A 73 6.74 3.11 -6.83
C CYS A 73 6.30 4.31 -7.69
N ILE A 74 4.99 4.57 -7.76
CA ILE A 74 4.44 5.67 -8.55
C ILE A 74 3.89 6.73 -7.60
N PRO A 75 4.49 7.94 -7.52
CA PRO A 75 3.93 9.03 -6.72
C PRO A 75 2.48 9.33 -7.12
N PHE A 76 1.61 9.51 -6.12
CA PHE A 76 0.18 9.73 -6.36
C PHE A 76 -0.41 10.65 -5.29
N GLY A 77 -1.13 11.70 -5.71
CA GLY A 77 -1.77 12.66 -4.81
C GLY A 77 -0.85 13.80 -4.37
N GLY A 78 -1.36 14.65 -3.48
CA GLY A 78 -0.58 15.73 -2.86
C GLY A 78 0.22 15.22 -1.67
N SER A 79 1.44 15.71 -1.50
CA SER A 79 2.25 15.45 -0.30
C SER A 79 1.61 16.12 0.92
N GLY A 80 1.33 15.34 1.95
CA GLY A 80 0.94 15.88 3.25
C GLY A 80 2.17 16.34 4.04
N SER A 81 1.95 16.95 5.21
CA SER A 81 3.04 17.38 6.10
C SER A 81 3.90 16.24 6.64
N TYR A 82 3.38 15.00 6.63
CA TYR A 82 4.02 13.84 7.26
C TYR A 82 4.33 12.68 6.30
N GLY A 83 4.13 12.88 4.99
CA GLY A 83 4.48 11.86 4.01
C GLY A 83 3.90 12.06 2.62
N ALA A 84 4.57 11.43 1.65
CA ALA A 84 4.15 11.39 0.26
C ALA A 84 3.45 10.05 -0.02
N PRO A 85 2.19 10.05 -0.49
CA PRO A 85 1.54 8.84 -0.96
C PRO A 85 2.14 8.39 -2.30
N PHE A 86 2.30 7.08 -2.44
CA PHE A 86 2.73 6.44 -3.68
C PHE A 86 1.97 5.13 -3.89
N LYS A 87 1.77 4.76 -5.14
CA LYS A 87 1.22 3.47 -5.54
C LYS A 87 2.34 2.44 -5.58
N LEU A 88 2.06 1.28 -5.00
CA LEU A 88 2.87 0.08 -5.05
C LEU A 88 2.12 -1.02 -5.75
N THR A 89 2.82 -1.82 -6.54
CA THR A 89 2.21 -2.94 -7.27
C THR A 89 3.12 -4.16 -7.16
N CYS A 90 2.63 -5.22 -6.52
CA CYS A 90 3.21 -6.54 -6.61
C CYS A 90 2.74 -7.19 -7.91
N MET A 91 3.59 -7.16 -8.93
CA MET A 91 3.26 -7.68 -10.26
C MET A 91 2.99 -9.19 -10.28
N GLU A 92 3.67 -9.94 -9.42
CA GLU A 92 3.57 -11.40 -9.34
C GLU A 92 2.17 -11.87 -8.91
N TYR A 93 1.56 -11.17 -7.95
CA TYR A 93 0.26 -11.53 -7.38
C TYR A 93 -0.86 -10.52 -7.68
N GLY A 94 -0.56 -9.48 -8.46
CA GLY A 94 -1.52 -8.47 -8.92
C GLY A 94 -2.01 -7.49 -7.85
N TYR A 95 -1.39 -7.43 -6.67
CA TYR A 95 -1.81 -6.50 -5.61
C TYR A 95 -1.30 -5.10 -5.88
N THR A 96 -2.22 -4.14 -5.90
CA THR A 96 -1.89 -2.72 -6.01
C THR A 96 -2.44 -1.97 -4.81
N VAL A 97 -1.56 -1.35 -4.05
CA VAL A 97 -1.86 -0.71 -2.76
C VAL A 97 -1.23 0.67 -2.68
N VAL A 98 -1.71 1.50 -1.76
CA VAL A 98 -1.04 2.76 -1.44
C VAL A 98 0.01 2.52 -0.36
N GLY A 99 1.19 3.10 -0.56
CA GLY A 99 2.20 3.32 0.46
C GLY A 99 2.25 4.81 0.81
N LYS A 100 2.60 5.12 2.05
CA LYS A 100 3.03 6.45 2.48
C LYS A 100 4.47 6.36 2.93
N GLY A 101 5.33 7.18 2.34
CA GLY A 101 6.71 7.31 2.79
C GLY A 101 6.78 8.27 3.96
N THR A 102 7.56 7.94 4.98
CA THR A 102 7.96 8.85 6.06
C THR A 102 9.46 8.81 6.28
N ILE A 103 9.99 9.87 6.86
CA ILE A 103 11.41 9.96 7.19
C ILE A 103 11.70 9.27 8.51
N SER A 104 12.84 8.59 8.63
CA SER A 104 13.17 7.84 9.85
C SER A 104 13.17 8.72 11.10
N ARG A 105 13.57 9.98 10.97
CA ARG A 105 13.55 10.99 12.06
C ARG A 105 12.15 11.32 12.55
N LEU A 106 11.12 11.21 11.71
CA LEU A 106 9.73 11.45 12.10
C LEU A 106 9.03 10.16 12.53
N TRP A 107 9.74 9.02 12.60
CA TRP A 107 9.10 7.76 12.97
C TRP A 107 8.47 7.82 14.35
N GLU A 108 9.12 8.44 15.34
CA GLU A 108 8.53 8.58 16.67
C GLU A 108 7.19 9.33 16.61
N GLU A 109 7.07 10.34 15.76
CA GLU A 109 5.84 11.09 15.54
C GLU A 109 4.77 10.27 14.78
N VAL A 110 5.20 9.50 13.77
CA VAL A 110 4.32 8.73 12.87
C VAL A 110 3.95 7.35 13.45
N SER A 111 4.68 6.85 14.44
CA SER A 111 4.40 5.57 15.13
C SER A 111 2.99 5.54 15.74
N ARG A 112 2.46 6.70 16.14
CA ARG A 112 1.08 6.84 16.60
C ARG A 112 0.05 6.53 15.51
N GLU A 113 0.35 6.79 14.23
CA GLU A 113 -0.55 6.42 13.12
C GLU A 113 -0.69 4.88 13.03
N VAL A 114 0.41 4.15 13.21
CA VAL A 114 0.39 2.68 13.27
C VAL A 114 -0.45 2.18 14.44
N GLU A 115 -0.33 2.82 15.60
CA GLU A 115 -1.15 2.48 16.77
C GLU A 115 -2.65 2.76 16.52
N VAL A 116 -3.00 3.88 15.90
CA VAL A 116 -4.38 4.19 15.51
C VAL A 116 -4.96 3.09 14.62
N TYR A 117 -4.20 2.61 13.62
CA TYR A 117 -4.65 1.50 12.78
C TYR A 117 -4.86 0.22 13.59
N ARG A 118 -4.01 -0.09 14.56
CA ARG A 118 -4.15 -1.25 15.46
C ARG A 118 -5.39 -1.13 16.35
N ILE A 119 -5.62 0.03 16.96
CA ILE A 119 -6.80 0.29 17.80
C ILE A 119 -8.08 0.17 16.97
N LEU A 120 -8.07 0.71 15.74
CA LEU A 120 -9.21 0.71 14.84
C LEU A 120 -9.29 -0.53 13.94
N GLN A 121 -8.66 -1.65 14.32
CA GLN A 121 -8.63 -2.88 13.52
C GLN A 121 -10.02 -3.34 13.08
N LYS A 122 -11.02 -3.27 13.99
CA LYS A 122 -12.41 -3.67 13.69
C LYS A 122 -13.13 -2.73 12.71
N ALA A 123 -12.64 -1.50 12.53
CA ALA A 123 -13.20 -0.51 11.61
C ALA A 123 -12.49 -0.51 10.24
N GLN A 124 -11.40 -1.28 10.09
CA GLN A 124 -10.66 -1.37 8.84
C GLN A 124 -11.48 -2.05 7.74
N GLY A 125 -11.37 -1.54 6.53
CA GLY A 125 -12.14 -2.00 5.37
C GLY A 125 -13.57 -1.44 5.30
N LEU A 126 -14.00 -0.70 6.32
CA LEU A 126 -15.30 -0.02 6.38
C LEU A 126 -15.13 1.50 6.43
N ALA A 127 -14.74 2.03 7.59
CA ALA A 127 -14.55 3.47 7.83
C ALA A 127 -13.07 3.86 7.91
N VAL A 128 -12.19 2.88 8.10
CA VAL A 128 -10.74 3.06 8.22
C VAL A 128 -10.05 2.28 7.10
N PRO A 129 -9.01 2.84 6.46
CA PRO A 129 -8.15 2.10 5.54
C PRO A 129 -7.64 0.77 6.11
N VAL A 130 -7.59 -0.27 5.28
CA VAL A 130 -6.86 -1.49 5.61
C VAL A 130 -5.35 -1.19 5.69
N PHE A 131 -4.76 -1.47 6.85
CA PHE A 131 -3.35 -1.34 7.14
C PHE A 131 -2.64 -2.68 7.01
N LEU A 132 -1.83 -2.83 5.97
CA LEU A 132 -1.14 -4.08 5.69
C LEU A 132 0.17 -4.22 6.48
N GLY A 133 0.77 -3.10 6.89
CA GLY A 133 1.96 -3.10 7.73
C GLY A 133 2.93 -1.97 7.42
N THR A 134 4.16 -2.15 7.88
CA THR A 134 5.25 -1.19 7.77
C THR A 134 6.41 -1.82 7.02
N ILE A 135 7.14 -1.00 6.27
CA ILE A 135 8.35 -1.40 5.56
C ILE A 135 9.49 -0.50 6.02
N ASP A 136 10.55 -1.11 6.54
CA ASP A 136 11.83 -0.46 6.78
C ASP A 136 12.72 -0.63 5.54
N LEU A 137 13.11 0.48 4.90
CA LEU A 137 13.91 0.43 3.69
C LEU A 137 15.40 0.27 4.04
N ALA A 138 16.09 -0.64 3.36
CA ALA A 138 17.45 -1.06 3.74
C ALA A 138 18.55 -0.07 3.32
N LYS A 139 18.27 0.85 2.38
CA LYS A 139 19.27 1.77 1.81
C LYS A 139 18.75 3.21 1.79
N ASN A 140 19.64 4.17 2.04
CA ASN A 140 19.41 5.59 1.78
C ASN A 140 19.15 5.77 0.28
N VAL A 141 17.89 5.69 -0.09
CA VAL A 141 17.48 5.71 -1.48
C VAL A 141 17.76 7.09 -2.06
N LEU A 142 18.72 7.12 -2.99
CA LEU A 142 19.19 8.28 -3.73
C LEU A 142 18.11 8.82 -4.69
N TRP A 143 16.95 9.25 -4.19
CA TRP A 143 16.18 10.40 -4.70
C TRP A 143 15.08 10.87 -3.73
N SER A 144 15.32 10.73 -2.43
CA SER A 144 14.78 11.56 -1.36
C SER A 144 15.49 11.04 -0.13
N LYS A 145 16.56 11.72 0.35
CA LYS A 145 17.37 11.31 1.52
C LYS A 145 16.59 11.24 2.83
N GLU A 146 15.29 11.34 2.73
CA GLU A 146 14.35 11.64 3.78
C GLU A 146 13.60 10.34 4.10
N LEU A 147 13.01 9.64 3.14
CA LEU A 147 12.06 8.55 3.38
C LEU A 147 12.75 7.23 3.79
N GLY A 148 13.11 7.08 5.07
CA GLY A 148 13.71 5.87 5.62
C GLY A 148 12.73 4.75 6.00
N ARG A 149 11.41 5.00 5.93
CA ARG A 149 10.34 4.02 6.23
C ARG A 149 9.10 4.26 5.37
N ALA A 150 8.31 3.22 5.14
CA ALA A 150 7.02 3.31 4.47
C ALA A 150 5.90 2.61 5.26
N LEU A 151 4.71 3.21 5.27
CA LEU A 151 3.48 2.61 5.77
C LEU A 151 2.67 2.11 4.58
N ILE A 152 2.13 0.91 4.65
CA ILE A 152 1.32 0.32 3.58
C ILE A 152 -0.14 0.36 4.00
N ILE A 153 -0.89 1.24 3.35
CA ILE A 153 -2.23 1.67 3.73
C ILE A 153 -3.02 1.98 2.48
N ASP A 154 -4.15 1.31 2.25
CA ASP A 154 -4.94 1.61 1.06
C ASP A 154 -5.92 2.76 1.30
N PHE A 155 -5.76 3.88 0.58
CA PHE A 155 -6.73 4.97 0.57
C PHE A 155 -7.60 4.86 -0.68
N ARG A 156 -8.70 4.12 -0.61
CA ARG A 156 -9.73 4.27 -1.65
C ARG A 156 -10.44 5.60 -1.45
N ARG A 157 -9.87 6.67 -2.01
CA ARG A 157 -10.47 8.00 -2.20
C ARG A 157 -11.37 8.48 -1.05
N PHE A 158 -10.91 8.35 0.20
CA PHE A 158 -11.53 9.05 1.30
C PHE A 158 -11.08 10.50 1.18
N THR A 159 -11.83 11.31 0.43
CA THR A 159 -11.80 12.77 0.63
C THR A 159 -12.20 13.02 2.08
N LEU A 160 -11.21 13.04 2.97
CA LEU A 160 -11.33 13.71 4.25
C LEU A 160 -11.55 15.18 3.90
N ASN A 161 -12.81 15.58 3.83
CA ASN A 161 -13.18 16.98 3.88
C ASN A 161 -12.63 17.51 5.21
N ARG A 162 -11.42 18.08 5.18
CA ARG A 162 -10.97 19.02 6.20
C ARG A 162 -11.88 20.23 6.10
N ARG A 163 -13.08 20.15 6.68
CA ARG A 163 -13.73 21.35 7.17
C ARG A 163 -12.79 21.88 8.25
N ARG A 164 -12.08 22.97 7.91
CA ARG A 164 -11.39 23.80 8.89
C ARG A 164 -12.38 24.05 10.03
N VAL A 165 -12.06 23.60 11.23
CA VAL A 165 -12.59 24.24 12.43
C VAL A 165 -11.95 25.62 12.41
N VAL A 166 -12.74 26.61 12.02
CA VAL A 166 -12.40 28.01 12.25
C VAL A 166 -12.58 28.19 13.75
N ALA A 167 -11.48 28.43 14.46
CA ALA A 167 -11.57 28.99 15.81
C ALA A 167 -11.75 30.50 15.64
N GLU A 168 -12.81 31.01 16.25
CA GLU A 168 -13.13 32.43 16.43
C GLU A 168 -12.05 33.16 17.24
#